data_AF-A0A510GHP6-F1
#
_entry.id   AF-A0A510GHP6-F1
#
_cell.length_a   1.000
_cell.length_b   1.000
_cell.length_c   1.000
_cell.angle_alpha   90.00
_cell.angle_beta   90.00
_cell.angle_gamma   90.00
#
_symmetry.space_group_name_H-M   'P 1'
#
loop_
_entity.id
_entity.type
_entity.pdbx_description
1 polymer ?
#
loop_
_entity_poly.entity_id
_entity_poly.type
_entity_poly.pdbx_seq_one_letter_code
_entity_poly.pdbx_strand_id
1 'polypeptide(L)'
;MKKIILYLTALISLTIPFIIKADCFLVKENDKFIKREGNCESRYAPCSTFKIAISLMGYDDGFLIDETHPKLPFKEGYADYLEVWKQSPNT
;
A
#
# COMPACT_ATOMS: atom_id res chain seq x y z
N MET A 1 6.67 -48.22 -10.72
CA MET A 1 6.51 -47.49 -9.44
C MET A 1 7.35 -46.21 -9.38
N LYS A 2 8.67 -46.23 -9.63
CA LYS A 2 9.52 -45.00 -9.68
C LYS A 2 9.04 -43.91 -10.64
N LYS A 3 8.58 -44.26 -11.84
CA LYS A 3 8.07 -43.29 -12.84
C LYS A 3 6.77 -42.61 -12.38
N ILE A 4 5.87 -43.34 -11.73
CA ILE A 4 4.60 -42.79 -11.19
C ILE A 4 4.89 -41.81 -10.06
N ILE A 5 5.83 -42.13 -9.17
CA ILE A 5 6.28 -41.22 -8.10
C ILE A 5 6.87 -39.93 -8.68
N LEU A 6 7.67 -40.03 -9.76
CA LEU A 6 8.28 -38.87 -10.43
C LEU A 6 7.22 -37.93 -11.06
N TYR A 7 6.17 -38.49 -11.66
CA TYR A 7 5.07 -37.69 -12.23
C TYR A 7 4.21 -37.03 -11.15
N LEU A 8 3.99 -37.70 -10.01
CA LEU A 8 3.25 -37.13 -8.87
C LEU A 8 3.99 -35.96 -8.22
N THR A 9 5.32 -36.03 -8.08
CA THR A 9 6.11 -34.92 -7.52
C THR A 9 6.19 -33.72 -8.46
N ALA A 10 6.20 -33.95 -9.79
CA ALA A 10 6.19 -32.87 -10.78
C ALA A 10 4.84 -32.13 -10.82
N LEU A 11 3.72 -32.82 -10.58
CA LEU A 11 2.40 -32.19 -10.55
C LEU A 11 2.21 -31.27 -9.33
N ILE A 12 2.79 -31.64 -8.17
CA ILE A 12 2.67 -30.90 -6.91
C ILE A 12 3.46 -29.58 -6.93
N SER A 13 4.56 -29.48 -7.71
CA SER A 13 5.35 -28.24 -7.75
C SER A 13 4.69 -27.11 -8.55
N LEU A 14 3.71 -27.40 -9.42
CA LEU A 14 3.01 -26.38 -10.22
C LEU A 14 1.91 -25.62 -9.46
N THR A 15 1.53 -26.07 -8.26
CA THR A 15 0.38 -25.51 -7.53
C THR A 15 0.75 -24.66 -6.33
N ILE A 16 2.02 -24.28 -6.14
CA ILE A 16 2.40 -23.38 -5.06
C ILE A 16 2.07 -21.95 -5.50
N PRO A 17 1.06 -21.28 -4.91
CA PRO A 17 0.90 -19.86 -5.13
C PRO A 17 2.16 -19.17 -4.62
N PHE A 18 2.88 -18.49 -5.50
CA PHE A 18 3.95 -17.59 -5.09
C PHE A 18 3.28 -16.39 -4.43
N ILE A 19 2.88 -16.55 -3.16
CA ILE A 19 2.39 -15.45 -2.34
C ILE A 19 3.61 -14.57 -2.10
N ILE A 20 3.76 -13.53 -2.93
CA ILE A 20 4.72 -12.47 -2.70
C ILE A 20 4.18 -11.68 -1.51
N LYS A 21 4.49 -12.15 -0.30
CA LYS A 21 4.30 -11.34 0.89
C LYS A 21 5.26 -10.16 0.75
N ALA A 22 4.75 -8.94 0.93
CA ALA A 22 5.61 -7.78 1.15
C ALA A 22 6.35 -8.00 2.47
N ASP A 23 7.48 -8.68 2.37
CA ASP A 23 8.36 -9.03 3.47
C ASP A 23 9.57 -8.10 3.36
N CYS A 24 9.34 -6.82 3.67
CA CYS A 24 10.41 -5.83 3.73
C CYS A 24 10.24 -5.01 5.01
N PHE A 25 11.33 -4.91 5.76
CA PHE A 25 11.48 -3.95 6.84
C PHE A 25 12.79 -3.19 6.65
N LEU A 26 12.72 -1.86 6.57
CA LEU A 26 13.86 -1.00 6.30
C LEU A 26 13.86 0.19 7.26
N VAL A 27 14.99 0.41 7.94
CA VAL A 27 15.23 1.58 8.80
C VAL A 27 16.56 2.20 8.42
N LYS A 28 16.55 3.50 8.13
CA LYS A 28 17.71 4.28 7.75
C LYS A 28 17.72 5.57 8.57
N GLU A 29 18.89 5.95 9.06
CA GLU A 29 19.13 7.27 9.65
C GLU A 29 20.17 7.96 8.79
N ASN A 30 19.81 9.11 8.20
CA ASN A 30 20.61 9.77 7.16
C ASN A 30 21.00 8.78 6.04
N ASP A 31 22.30 8.57 5.85
CA ASP A 31 22.85 7.63 4.88
C ASP A 31 23.22 6.25 5.43
N LYS A 32 22.95 6.00 6.72
CA LYS A 32 23.27 4.74 7.39
C LYS A 32 22.05 3.85 7.52
N PHE A 33 22.15 2.62 7.03
CA PHE A 33 21.15 1.59 7.33
C PHE A 33 21.31 1.12 8.78
N ILE A 34 20.23 1.23 9.56
CA ILE A 34 20.12 0.66 10.90
C ILE A 34 19.61 -0.78 10.80
N LYS A 35 18.67 -1.03 9.89
CA LYS A 35 18.09 -2.35 9.67
C LYS A 35 17.59 -2.52 8.24
N ARG A 36 17.79 -3.70 7.66
CA ARG A 36 17.23 -4.13 6.39
C ARG A 36 16.93 -5.62 6.46
N GLU A 37 15.67 -6.00 6.28
CA GLU A 37 15.21 -7.39 6.29
C GLU A 37 14.29 -7.65 5.11
N GLY A 38 14.46 -8.80 4.47
CA GLY A 38 13.65 -9.25 3.34
C GLY A 38 13.91 -8.51 2.02
N ASN A 39 12.96 -8.57 1.08
CA ASN A 39 13.11 -8.02 -0.27
C ASN A 39 12.53 -6.60 -0.38
N CYS A 40 13.39 -5.61 -0.16
CA CYS A 40 13.04 -4.19 -0.19
C CYS A 40 13.21 -3.50 -1.55
N GLU A 41 13.56 -4.23 -2.61
CA GLU A 41 13.83 -3.65 -3.95
C GLU A 41 12.64 -3.83 -4.91
N SER A 42 11.75 -4.78 -4.63
CA SER A 42 10.50 -4.96 -5.36
C SER A 42 9.59 -3.74 -5.23
N ARG A 43 8.98 -3.33 -6.34
CA ARG A 43 8.01 -2.23 -6.40
C ARG A 43 6.58 -2.75 -6.26
N TYR A 44 5.75 -2.03 -5.52
CA TYR A 44 4.33 -2.31 -5.33
C TYR A 44 3.51 -1.03 -5.50
N ALA A 45 2.20 -1.16 -5.71
CA ALA A 45 1.31 -0.01 -5.65
C ALA A 45 1.33 0.61 -4.23
N PRO A 46 1.49 1.93 -4.08
CA PRO A 46 1.61 2.57 -2.77
C PRO A 46 0.29 2.61 -1.98
N CYS A 47 -0.85 2.40 -2.65
CA CYS A 47 -2.18 2.50 -2.06
C CYS A 47 -2.32 3.82 -1.26
N SER A 48 -2.83 3.77 -0.02
CA SER A 48 -3.01 4.96 0.82
C SER A 48 -1.71 5.67 1.22
N THR A 49 -0.53 5.04 1.12
CA THR A 49 0.75 5.72 1.43
C THR A 49 1.07 6.83 0.43
N PHE A 50 0.51 6.77 -0.78
CA PHE A 50 0.64 7.83 -1.78
C PHE A 50 0.03 9.16 -1.35
N LYS A 51 -0.82 9.16 -0.31
CA LYS A 51 -1.33 10.40 0.30
C LYS A 51 -0.20 11.30 0.83
N ILE A 52 0.99 10.76 1.15
CA ILE A 52 2.17 11.57 1.51
C ILE A 52 2.58 12.46 0.33
N ALA A 53 2.70 11.89 -0.87
CA ALA A 53 3.07 12.65 -2.07
C ALA A 53 1.96 13.63 -2.50
N ILE A 54 0.69 13.20 -2.45
CA ILE A 54 -0.46 14.08 -2.74
C ILE A 54 -0.51 15.25 -1.76
N SER A 55 -0.20 15.02 -0.47
CA SER A 55 -0.12 16.08 0.54
C SER A 55 0.90 17.14 0.13
N LEU A 56 2.12 16.73 -0.26
CA LEU A 56 3.14 17.66 -0.74
C LEU A 56 2.66 18.47 -1.95
N MET A 57 2.04 17.82 -2.94
CA MET A 57 1.49 18.50 -4.12
C MET A 57 0.40 19.51 -3.73
N GLY A 58 -0.50 19.13 -2.82
CA GLY A 58 -1.61 19.98 -2.39
C GLY A 58 -1.17 21.19 -1.58
N TYR A 59 -0.16 21.05 -0.72
CA TYR A 59 0.42 22.17 0.02
C TYR A 59 1.23 23.10 -0.89
N ASP A 60 2.01 22.54 -1.82
CA ASP A 60 2.79 23.32 -2.79
C ASP A 60 1.90 24.15 -3.73
N ASP A 61 0.78 23.57 -4.20
CA ASP A 61 -0.23 24.26 -5.02
C ASP A 61 -1.09 25.26 -4.20
N GLY A 62 -1.01 25.22 -2.87
CA GLY A 62 -1.81 26.05 -1.96
C GLY A 62 -3.27 25.58 -1.81
N PHE A 63 -3.62 24.41 -2.35
CA PHE A 63 -4.94 23.80 -2.14
C PHE A 63 -5.13 23.32 -0.70
N LEU A 64 -4.13 22.63 -0.14
CA LEU A 64 -4.07 22.31 1.30
C LEU A 64 -3.43 23.49 2.02
N ILE A 65 -4.10 23.98 3.07
CA ILE A 65 -3.71 25.22 3.76
C ILE A 65 -3.04 24.89 5.10
N ASP A 66 -3.67 24.00 5.85
CA ASP A 66 -3.22 23.53 7.15
C ASP A 66 -3.78 22.12 7.43
N GLU A 67 -3.54 21.59 8.62
CA GLU A 67 -3.93 20.23 9.01
C GLU A 67 -5.46 20.02 9.01
N THR A 68 -6.24 21.10 9.00
CA THR A 68 -7.70 21.08 9.11
C THR A 68 -8.43 21.75 7.95
N HIS A 69 -7.71 22.39 7.03
CA HIS A 69 -8.29 23.11 5.89
C HIS A 69 -7.64 22.72 4.55
N PRO A 70 -8.44 22.58 3.49
CA PRO A 70 -9.86 22.92 3.39
C PRO A 70 -10.78 21.81 3.93
N LYS A 71 -11.93 22.21 4.51
CA LYS A 71 -13.03 21.28 4.81
C LYS A 71 -13.92 21.16 3.58
N LEU A 72 -13.75 20.07 2.83
CA LEU A 72 -14.57 19.82 1.65
C LEU A 72 -15.88 19.14 2.06
N PRO A 73 -17.05 19.69 1.65
CA PRO A 73 -18.31 19.02 1.89
C PRO A 73 -18.39 17.74 1.06
N PHE A 74 -19.13 16.75 1.58
CA PHE A 74 -19.53 15.59 0.80
C PHE A 74 -20.31 16.03 -0.44
N LYS A 75 -20.10 15.34 -1.56
CA LYS A 75 -20.84 15.54 -2.81
C LYS A 75 -21.46 14.23 -3.23
N GLU A 76 -22.73 14.28 -3.63
CA GLU A 76 -23.43 13.13 -4.18
C GLU A 76 -22.67 12.54 -5.37
N GLY A 77 -22.56 11.22 -5.42
CA GLY A 77 -21.75 10.48 -6.40
C GLY A 77 -20.33 10.14 -5.94
N TYR A 78 -19.88 10.62 -4.78
CA TYR A 78 -18.67 10.10 -4.14
C TYR A 78 -18.92 8.70 -3.59
N ALA A 79 -17.86 7.89 -3.46
CA ALA A 79 -17.95 6.60 -2.78
C ALA A 79 -18.37 6.83 -1.32
N ASP A 80 -19.51 6.24 -0.92
CA ASP A 80 -20.18 6.54 0.35
C ASP A 80 -20.77 5.28 1.01
N TYR A 81 -20.13 4.13 0.80
CA TYR A 81 -20.58 2.84 1.32
C TYR A 81 -20.62 2.76 2.86
N LEU A 82 -19.99 3.71 3.56
CA LEU A 82 -20.15 3.92 4.99
C LEU A 82 -20.83 5.28 5.22
N GLU A 83 -21.84 5.31 6.09
CA GLU A 83 -22.57 6.55 6.41
C GLU A 83 -21.65 7.67 6.94
N VAL A 84 -20.58 7.31 7.66
CA VAL A 84 -19.59 8.27 8.18
C VAL A 84 -18.85 9.02 7.06
N TRP A 85 -18.84 8.50 5.84
CA TRP A 85 -18.20 9.16 4.68
C TRP A 85 -19.05 10.25 4.05
N LYS A 86 -20.34 10.34 4.41
CA LYS A 86 -21.24 11.40 3.97
C LYS A 86 -21.07 12.70 4.75
N GLN A 87 -20.15 12.74 5.71
CA GLN A 87 -19.90 13.86 6.60
C GLN A 87 -18.51 14.46 6.34
N SER A 88 -18.36 15.77 6.56
CA SER A 88 -17.03 16.38 6.59
C SER A 88 -16.27 15.88 7.82
N PRO A 89 -14.99 15.48 7.69
CA PRO A 89 -14.15 15.20 8.86
C PRO A 89 -14.14 16.41 9.80
N ASN A 90 -14.29 16.18 11.11
CA ASN A 90 -14.32 17.16 12.20
C ASN A 90 -15.60 17.99 12.34
N THR A 91 -16.76 17.32 12.32
CA THR A 91 -18.03 17.82 12.90
C THR A 91 -18.38 17.00 14.13
#